data_AF-K2A2N5-F1
#
_entry.id   AF-K2A2N5-F1
#
_cell.length_a   1.000
_cell.length_b   1.000
_cell.length_c   1.000
_cell.angle_alpha   90.00
_cell.angle_beta   90.00
_cell.angle_gamma   90.00
#
_symmetry.space_group_name_H-M   'P 1'
#
loop_
_entity.id
_entity.type
_entity.pdbx_description
1 polymer ?
#
loop_
_entity_poly.entity_id
_entity_poly.type
_entity_poly.pdbx_seq_one_letter_code
_entity_poly.pdbx_strand_id
1 'polypeptide(L)'
;LMNTTKTGVAREYPVTEFFQGILDQLPKNNSNLVFVRSKDGKRYTSKDINAIWHKACEAAGVLPFKLYNGVRHSKARNLLENGESFDMVAEVLGHASVDMTRRFYADMPMNRIKEALQNVRNRKRE
;
A
#
# COMPACT_ATOMS: atom_id res chain seq x y z
N LEU A 1 7.11 0.51 -17.81
CA LEU A 1 6.17 1.62 -17.50
C LEU A 1 4.74 1.15 -17.74
N MET A 2 3.81 1.46 -16.83
CA MET A 2 2.39 1.13 -16.99
C MET A 2 1.82 2.06 -18.07
N ASN A 3 1.70 1.57 -19.30
CA ASN A 3 1.40 2.41 -20.48
C ASN A 3 -0.03 2.98 -20.54
N THR A 4 -0.88 2.70 -19.54
CA THR A 4 -2.26 3.18 -19.53
C THR A 4 -2.75 3.40 -18.10
N THR A 5 -2.43 4.56 -17.52
CA THR A 5 -3.32 5.12 -16.50
C THR A 5 -4.48 5.80 -17.23
N LYS A 6 -5.70 5.77 -16.67
CA LYS A 6 -6.86 6.49 -17.23
C LYS A 6 -6.59 8.00 -17.45
N THR A 7 -5.53 8.52 -16.83
CA THR A 7 -5.10 9.93 -16.88
C THR A 7 -3.80 10.16 -17.66
N GLY A 8 -3.15 9.12 -18.21
CA GLY A 8 -1.89 9.24 -18.95
C GLY A 8 -0.65 9.61 -18.12
N VAL A 9 -0.80 9.76 -16.79
CA VAL A 9 0.31 10.10 -15.89
C VAL A 9 1.08 8.83 -15.54
N ALA A 10 2.33 8.75 -16.00
CA ALA A 10 3.28 7.75 -15.52
C ALA A 10 3.79 8.16 -14.14
N ARG A 11 3.95 7.17 -13.25
CA ARG A 11 4.56 7.35 -11.93
C ARG A 11 5.75 6.42 -11.82
N GLU A 12 6.81 6.93 -11.23
CA GLU A 12 8.02 6.18 -10.94
C GLU A 12 8.16 6.08 -9.43
N TYR A 13 8.47 4.88 -8.95
CA TYR A 13 8.74 4.64 -7.55
C TYR A 13 10.13 4.03 -7.41
N PRO A 14 10.94 4.50 -6.45
CA PRO A 14 12.22 3.85 -6.17
C PRO A 14 11.98 2.43 -5.68
N VAL A 15 12.79 1.49 -6.16
CA VAL A 15 12.81 0.12 -5.68
C VAL A 15 13.51 0.11 -4.32
N THR A 16 12.79 -0.32 -3.28
CA THR A 16 13.38 -0.50 -1.95
C THR A 16 14.18 -1.79 -1.89
N GLU A 17 15.13 -1.88 -0.97
CA GLU A 17 15.90 -3.12 -0.73
C GLU A 17 14.98 -4.31 -0.43
N PHE A 18 13.91 -4.10 0.34
CA PHE A 18 12.92 -5.12 0.61
C PHE A 18 12.25 -5.62 -0.67
N PHE A 19 11.85 -4.73 -1.57
CA PHE A 19 11.23 -5.13 -2.83
C PHE A 19 12.24 -5.78 -3.78
N GLN A 20 13.47 -5.28 -3.82
CA GLN A 20 14.56 -5.91 -4.58
C GLN A 20 14.78 -7.36 -4.11
N GLY A 21 14.84 -7.59 -2.80
CA GLY A 21 14.97 -8.94 -2.23
C GLY A 21 13.81 -9.87 -2.61
N ILE A 22 12.60 -9.36 -2.81
CA ILE A 22 11.48 -10.14 -3.36
C ILE A 22 11.73 -10.46 -4.85
N LEU A 23 12.15 -9.48 -5.64
CA LEU A 23 12.42 -9.66 -7.07
C LEU A 23 13.52 -10.69 -7.32
N ASP A 24 14.56 -10.69 -6.49
CA ASP A 24 15.71 -11.62 -6.60
C ASP A 24 15.30 -13.08 -6.32
N GLN A 25 14.25 -13.29 -5.52
CA GLN A 25 13.70 -14.61 -5.21
C GLN A 25 12.71 -15.12 -6.26
N LEU A 26 12.30 -14.28 -7.22
CA LEU A 26 11.35 -14.71 -8.24
C LEU A 26 11.99 -15.71 -9.19
N PRO A 27 11.27 -16.78 -9.55
CA PRO A 27 11.76 -17.73 -10.54
C PRO A 27 11.94 -17.01 -11.88
N LYS A 28 13.09 -17.26 -12.53
CA LYS A 28 13.34 -16.80 -13.89
C LYS A 28 12.25 -17.35 -14.80
N ASN A 29 11.69 -16.47 -15.61
CA ASN A 29 10.67 -16.81 -16.58
C ASN A 29 10.93 -16.06 -17.88
N ASN A 30 10.46 -16.61 -19.01
CA ASN A 30 10.65 -16.03 -20.34
C ASN A 30 9.52 -15.04 -20.72
N SER A 31 8.74 -14.56 -19.74
CA SER A 31 7.64 -13.63 -19.98
C SER A 31 8.12 -12.18 -19.88
N ASN A 32 7.42 -11.29 -20.58
CA ASN A 32 7.59 -9.84 -20.42
C ASN A 32 6.95 -9.30 -19.12
N LEU A 33 6.46 -10.18 -18.23
CA LEU A 33 5.78 -9.84 -16.99
C LEU A 33 6.61 -10.31 -15.78
N VAL A 34 6.68 -9.48 -14.75
CA VAL A 34 7.40 -9.80 -13.50
C VAL A 34 6.72 -10.94 -12.75
N PHE A 35 5.38 -10.90 -12.62
CA PHE A 35 4.60 -11.91 -11.90
C PHE A 35 3.73 -12.71 -12.88
N VAL A 36 3.98 -14.02 -12.96
CA VAL A 36 3.22 -14.98 -13.78
C VAL A 36 2.79 -16.17 -12.95
N ARG A 37 1.67 -16.79 -13.35
CA ARG A 37 1.21 -18.05 -12.77
C ARG A 37 2.20 -19.16 -13.08
N SER A 38 2.65 -19.87 -12.04
CA SER A 38 3.59 -20.99 -12.19
C SER A 38 3.05 -22.12 -13.07
N LYS A 39 1.74 -22.34 -13.09
CA LYS A 39 1.10 -23.44 -13.84
C LYS A 39 1.22 -23.29 -15.36
N ASP A 40 1.06 -22.08 -15.88
CA ASP A 40 0.87 -21.83 -17.32
C ASP A 40 1.58 -20.58 -17.85
N GLY A 41 2.35 -19.88 -17.02
CA GLY A 41 3.07 -18.66 -17.40
C GLY A 41 2.17 -17.46 -17.73
N LYS A 42 0.84 -17.58 -17.52
CA LYS A 42 -0.10 -16.49 -17.83
C LYS A 42 -0.13 -15.47 -16.70
N ARG A 43 -0.60 -14.25 -17.02
CA ARG A 43 -0.86 -13.20 -16.02
C ARG A 43 -1.87 -13.68 -14.98
N TYR A 44 -1.71 -13.21 -13.74
CA TYR A 44 -2.74 -13.38 -12.72
C TYR A 44 -4.01 -12.58 -13.07
N THR A 45 -5.17 -13.17 -12.84
CA THR A 45 -6.46 -12.48 -12.89
C THR A 45 -6.86 -11.95 -11.52
N SER A 46 -7.82 -11.02 -11.45
CA SER A 46 -8.38 -10.57 -10.16
C SER A 46 -8.96 -11.73 -9.35
N LYS A 47 -9.51 -12.77 -10.00
CA LYS A 47 -9.99 -13.97 -9.33
C LYS A 47 -8.85 -14.76 -8.69
N ASP A 48 -7.74 -14.94 -9.41
CA ASP A 48 -6.57 -15.65 -8.90
C ASP A 48 -5.97 -14.93 -7.68
N ILE A 49 -5.81 -13.60 -7.76
CA ILE A 49 -5.25 -12.80 -6.66
C ILE A 49 -6.15 -12.82 -5.43
N ASN A 50 -7.48 -12.69 -5.59
CA ASN A 50 -8.40 -12.77 -4.44
C ASN A 50 -8.41 -14.17 -3.80
N ALA A 51 -8.28 -15.24 -4.59
CA ALA A 51 -8.17 -16.59 -4.06
C ALA A 51 -6.88 -16.79 -3.24
N ILE A 52 -5.75 -16.26 -3.71
CA ILE A 52 -4.48 -16.24 -2.96
C ILE A 52 -4.65 -15.47 -1.65
N TRP A 53 -5.29 -14.30 -1.71
CA TRP A 53 -5.53 -13.46 -0.54
C TRP A 53 -6.40 -14.15 0.53
N HIS A 54 -7.51 -14.78 0.13
CA HIS A 54 -8.38 -15.48 1.08
C HIS A 54 -7.64 -16.63 1.79
N LYS A 55 -6.82 -17.39 1.05
CA LYS A 55 -5.96 -18.41 1.66
C LYS A 55 -4.96 -17.81 2.65
N ALA A 56 -4.42 -16.63 2.37
CA ALA A 56 -3.54 -15.92 3.29
C ALA A 56 -4.30 -15.47 4.56
N CYS A 57 -5.54 -15.00 4.43
CA CYS A 57 -6.39 -14.68 5.58
C CYS A 57 -6.66 -15.92 6.45
N GLU A 58 -7.03 -17.05 5.83
CA GLU A 58 -7.26 -18.31 6.54
C GLU A 58 -6.01 -18.79 7.27
N ALA A 59 -4.85 -18.76 6.60
CA ALA A 59 -3.57 -19.14 7.22
C ALA A 59 -3.16 -18.21 8.38
N ALA A 60 -3.56 -16.93 8.32
CA ALA A 60 -3.34 -15.97 9.39
C ALA A 60 -4.40 -16.05 10.51
N GLY A 61 -5.42 -16.91 10.38
CA GLY A 61 -6.50 -17.04 11.36
C GLY A 61 -7.44 -15.83 11.44
N VAL A 62 -7.52 -15.04 10.36
CA VAL A 62 -8.39 -13.85 10.30
C VAL A 62 -9.56 -14.08 9.35
N LEU A 63 -10.71 -13.47 9.66
CA LEU A 63 -11.86 -13.49 8.75
C LEU A 63 -11.49 -12.84 7.42
N PRO A 64 -11.89 -13.43 6.27
CA PRO A 64 -11.53 -12.92 4.97
C PRO A 64 -12.16 -11.55 4.73
N PHE A 65 -11.37 -10.63 4.17
CA PHE A 65 -11.79 -9.27 3.86
C PHE A 65 -11.19 -8.82 2.53
N LYS A 66 -11.59 -7.66 2.02
CA LYS A 66 -11.13 -7.17 0.71
C LYS A 66 -9.62 -6.93 0.73
N LEU A 67 -8.89 -7.53 -0.22
CA LEU A 67 -7.45 -7.32 -0.41
C LEU A 67 -7.07 -5.84 -0.45
N TYR A 68 -7.88 -5.03 -1.15
CA TYR A 68 -7.68 -3.59 -1.26
C TYR A 68 -7.57 -2.93 0.12
N ASN A 69 -8.39 -3.35 1.08
CA ASN A 69 -8.36 -2.83 2.45
C ASN A 69 -7.12 -3.33 3.19
N GLY A 70 -6.79 -4.62 3.05
CA GLY A 70 -5.65 -5.24 3.75
C GLY A 70 -4.29 -4.77 3.30
N VAL A 71 -4.17 -4.26 2.07
CA VAL A 71 -2.89 -3.79 1.54
C VAL A 71 -2.88 -2.27 1.44
N ARG A 72 -3.75 -1.67 0.62
CA ARG A 72 -3.65 -0.24 0.30
C ARG A 72 -4.08 0.65 1.46
N HIS A 73 -5.23 0.37 2.07
CA HIS A 73 -5.69 1.15 3.22
C HIS A 73 -4.79 0.93 4.44
N SER A 74 -4.37 -0.32 4.71
CA SER A 74 -3.41 -0.61 5.78
C SER A 74 -2.09 0.15 5.59
N LYS A 75 -1.51 0.16 4.38
CA LYS A 75 -0.28 0.92 4.11
C LYS A 75 -0.46 2.42 4.36
N ALA A 76 -1.58 2.98 3.92
CA ALA A 76 -1.87 4.40 4.12
C ALA A 76 -1.96 4.74 5.62
N ARG A 77 -2.67 3.91 6.40
CA ARG A 77 -2.79 4.06 7.84
C ARG A 77 -1.45 3.95 8.54
N ASN A 78 -0.64 2.94 8.22
CA ASN A 78 0.68 2.77 8.82
C ASN A 78 1.60 3.97 8.54
N LEU A 79 1.57 4.52 7.32
CA LEU A 79 2.36 5.73 7.00
C LEU A 79 1.88 6.93 7.82
N LEU A 80 0.56 7.15 7.86
CA LEU A 80 -0.01 8.22 8.67
C LEU A 80 0.38 8.04 10.13
N GLU A 81 0.19 6.84 10.71
CA GLU A 81 0.52 6.50 12.10
C GLU A 81 2.01 6.63 12.43
N ASN A 82 2.90 6.50 11.45
CA ASN A 82 4.33 6.77 11.60
C ASN A 82 4.71 8.25 11.48
N GLY A 83 3.75 9.13 11.20
CA GLY A 83 3.97 10.59 11.19
C GLY A 83 4.04 11.21 9.80
N GLU A 84 3.88 10.43 8.74
CA GLU A 84 3.89 10.95 7.38
C GLU A 84 2.71 11.89 7.11
N SER A 85 2.93 12.86 6.21
CA SER A 85 1.90 13.81 5.81
C SER A 85 0.87 13.18 4.87
N PHE A 86 -0.33 13.77 4.81
CA PHE A 86 -1.35 13.37 3.83
C PHE A 86 -0.86 13.53 2.39
N ASP A 87 0.00 14.52 2.12
CA ASP A 87 0.62 14.77 0.83
C ASP A 87 1.54 13.60 0.43
N MET A 88 2.42 13.16 1.33
CA MET A 88 3.30 12.02 1.08
C MET A 88 2.50 10.73 0.88
N VAL A 89 1.46 10.51 1.68
CA VAL A 89 0.58 9.35 1.53
C VAL A 89 -0.20 9.41 0.21
N ALA A 90 -0.65 10.58 -0.23
CA ALA A 90 -1.30 10.75 -1.53
C ALA A 90 -0.36 10.36 -2.67
N GLU A 91 0.91 10.77 -2.60
CA GLU A 91 1.93 10.44 -3.59
C GLU A 91 2.20 8.94 -3.63
N VAL A 92 2.46 8.30 -2.47
CA VAL A 92 2.71 6.85 -2.36
C VAL A 92 1.54 6.03 -2.91
N LEU A 93 0.30 6.48 -2.70
CA LEU A 93 -0.89 5.81 -3.20
C LEU A 93 -1.15 6.14 -4.68
N GLY A 94 -0.56 7.20 -5.23
CA GLY A 94 -0.86 7.71 -6.55
C GLY A 94 -2.26 8.32 -6.65
N HIS A 95 -2.75 8.97 -5.59
CA HIS A 95 -3.99 9.75 -5.66
C HIS A 95 -3.79 11.01 -6.51
N ALA A 96 -4.84 11.43 -7.22
CA ALA A 96 -4.79 12.64 -8.05
C ALA A 96 -4.81 13.93 -7.22
N SER A 97 -5.32 13.86 -5.98
CA SER A 97 -5.34 14.97 -5.04
C SER A 97 -5.21 14.47 -3.61
N VAL A 98 -4.68 15.32 -2.75
CA VAL A 98 -4.51 15.05 -1.31
C VAL A 98 -5.86 14.94 -0.61
N ASP A 99 -6.87 15.64 -1.10
CA ASP A 99 -8.23 15.59 -0.55
C ASP A 99 -8.86 14.20 -0.68
N MET A 100 -8.49 13.44 -1.71
CA MET A 100 -8.88 12.02 -1.81
C MET A 100 -8.32 11.22 -0.62
N THR A 101 -7.04 11.42 -0.30
CA THR A 101 -6.40 10.78 0.87
C THR A 101 -7.06 11.23 2.16
N ARG A 102 -7.29 12.54 2.35
CA ARG A 102 -7.98 13.06 3.54
C ARG A 102 -9.38 12.46 3.69
N ARG A 103 -10.15 12.37 2.61
CA ARG A 103 -11.50 11.79 2.65
C ARG A 103 -11.54 10.36 3.18
N PHE A 104 -10.50 9.56 2.90
CA PHE A 104 -10.44 8.16 3.32
C PHE A 104 -9.77 7.95 4.68
N TYR A 105 -8.92 8.87 5.14
CA TYR A 105 -8.04 8.63 6.30
C TYR A 105 -7.96 9.78 7.32
N ALA A 106 -8.78 10.83 7.19
CA ALA A 106 -8.80 11.95 8.11
C ALA A 106 -9.46 11.64 9.46
N ASP A 107 -10.20 10.54 9.57
CA ASP A 107 -10.63 9.95 10.82
C ASP A 107 -9.39 9.56 11.64
N MET A 108 -8.95 10.52 12.44
CA MET A 108 -7.74 10.43 13.24
C MET A 108 -7.99 9.45 14.40
N PRO A 109 -7.19 8.40 14.56
CA PRO A 109 -7.32 7.55 15.73
C PRO A 109 -7.02 8.39 16.98
N MET A 110 -7.84 8.23 18.02
CA MET A 110 -7.82 9.07 19.25
C MET A 110 -6.44 9.16 19.93
N ASN A 111 -5.57 8.18 19.71
CA ASN A 111 -4.18 8.18 20.19
C ASN A 111 -3.39 9.40 19.66
N ARG A 112 -3.60 9.83 18.41
CA ARG A 112 -2.87 10.96 17.83
C ARG A 112 -3.31 12.32 18.35
N ILE A 113 -4.60 12.49 18.64
CA ILE A 113 -5.08 13.72 19.31
C ILE A 113 -4.38 13.87 20.65
N LYS A 114 -4.27 12.77 21.42
CA LYS A 114 -3.58 12.75 22.70
C LYS A 114 -2.09 13.07 22.56
N GLU A 115 -1.38 12.43 21.63
CA GLU A 115 0.05 12.69 21.38
C GLU A 115 0.32 14.13 20.90
N ALA A 116 -0.49 14.65 19.98
CA ALA A 116 -0.37 16.03 19.50
C ALA A 116 -0.54 17.03 20.63
N LEU A 117 -1.54 16.84 21.50
CA LEU A 117 -1.75 17.68 22.69
C LEU A 117 -0.57 17.59 23.68
N GLN A 118 0.01 16.40 23.86
CA GLN A 118 1.19 16.21 24.72
C GLN A 118 2.45 16.88 24.15
N ASN A 119 2.67 16.79 22.84
CA ASN A 119 3.82 17.38 22.17
C ASN A 119 3.79 18.93 22.19
N VAL A 120 2.60 19.55 22.08
CA VAL A 120 2.45 21.00 22.24
C VAL A 120 2.88 21.46 23.64
N ARG A 121 2.65 20.63 24.67
CA ARG A 121 3.05 20.95 26.06
C ARG A 121 4.56 20.93 26.26
N ASN A 122 5.28 20.08 25.51
CA ASN A 122 6.74 19.95 25.65
C ASN A 122 7.50 21.09 24.93
N ARG A 123 6.96 21.63 23.83
CA ARG A 123 7.59 22.74 23.08
C ARG A 123 7.57 24.11 23.80
N LYS A 124 6.81 24.27 24.89
CA LYS A 124 6.75 25.51 25.68
C LYS A 124 7.68 25.49 26.91
N ARG A 125 8.51 24.46 27.07
CA ARG A 125 9.40 24.28 28.23
C ARG A 125 10.90 24.40 27.90
N GLU A 126 11.22 24.83 26.69
CA GLU A 126 12.57 25.23 26.24
C GLU A 126 12.57 26.75 25.99
#